data_AF-A0A1X1XD50-F1
#
_entry.id   AF-A0A1X1XD50-F1
#
_cell.length_a   1.000
_cell.length_b   1.000
_cell.length_c   1.000
_cell.angle_alpha   90.00
_cell.angle_beta   90.00
_cell.angle_gamma   90.00
#
_symmetry.space_group_name_H-M   'P 1'
#
loop_
_entity.id
_entity.type
_entity.pdbx_description
1 polymer ?
#
loop_
_entity_poly.entity_id
_entity_poly.type
_entity_poly.pdbx_seq_one_letter_code
_entity_poly.pdbx_strand_id
1 'polypeptide(L)'
;MQLHKPDIVEAAAAILDQYGIADLTMRRLARELGITPGALYWHFPSKQELLGAVADRVLQPTGTDTGPDTAWPVRVRTICSRLRDALLSHSDGAELVSASFAAGQSRAVTQIVTSLAQATAEAGLPPDQSELAARTIVYYVLGATVDEQSRMQWDAAGAIPDAQSVIAPSAAPGSGFHFGLQLLIDGIAAQSAHPRQPGRVRLSG
;
A
#
# COMPACT_ATOMS: atom_id res chain seq x y z
N MET A 1 30.47 -9.01 -14.45
CA MET A 1 29.90 -8.58 -13.16
C MET A 1 28.78 -9.54 -12.83
N GLN A 2 28.80 -10.18 -11.66
CA GLN A 2 27.71 -11.09 -11.28
C GLN A 2 26.52 -10.23 -10.86
N LEU A 3 25.38 -10.41 -11.50
CA LEU A 3 24.17 -9.63 -11.23
C LEU A 3 23.44 -10.27 -10.04
N HIS A 4 23.23 -9.52 -8.96
CA HIS A 4 22.51 -10.02 -7.79
C HIS A 4 21.08 -9.47 -7.76
N LYS A 5 20.17 -10.19 -7.08
CA LYS A 5 18.76 -9.76 -6.94
C LYS A 5 18.62 -8.30 -6.44
N PRO A 6 19.40 -7.83 -5.44
CA PRO A 6 19.33 -6.44 -4.99
C PRO A 6 19.64 -5.43 -6.11
N ASP A 7 20.65 -5.68 -6.94
CA ASP A 7 21.03 -4.77 -8.03
C ASP A 7 19.90 -4.65 -9.07
N ILE A 8 19.21 -5.76 -9.36
CA ILE A 8 18.05 -5.78 -10.26
C ILE A 8 16.89 -4.99 -9.67
N VAL A 9 16.66 -5.11 -8.35
CA VAL A 9 15.60 -4.40 -7.65
C VAL A 9 15.88 -2.90 -7.61
N GLU A 10 17.11 -2.47 -7.35
CA GLU A 10 17.48 -1.04 -7.39
C GLU A 10 17.32 -0.46 -8.81
N ALA A 11 17.74 -1.19 -9.85
CA ALA A 11 17.54 -0.75 -11.24
C ALA A 11 16.05 -0.68 -11.61
N ALA A 12 15.23 -1.62 -11.13
CA ALA A 12 13.79 -1.61 -11.32
C ALA A 12 13.12 -0.43 -10.59
N ALA A 13 13.55 -0.12 -9.36
CA ALA A 13 13.09 1.05 -8.61
C ALA A 13 13.48 2.36 -9.32
N ALA A 14 14.69 2.46 -9.87
CA ALA A 14 15.09 3.62 -10.66
C ALA A 14 14.23 3.80 -11.93
N ILE A 15 13.88 2.72 -12.62
CA ILE A 15 12.96 2.77 -13.77
C ILE A 15 11.58 3.24 -13.34
N LEU A 16 11.07 2.73 -12.21
CA LEU A 16 9.79 3.17 -11.64
C LEU A 16 9.80 4.67 -11.37
N ASP A 17 10.80 5.17 -10.66
CA ASP A 17 10.88 6.59 -10.29
C ASP A 17 10.98 7.51 -11.50
N GLN A 18 11.70 7.07 -12.54
CA GLN A 18 11.95 7.87 -13.74
C GLN A 18 10.83 7.82 -14.80
N TYR A 19 10.17 6.66 -14.95
CA TYR A 19 9.25 6.42 -16.06
C TYR A 19 7.86 5.92 -15.63
N GLY A 20 7.67 5.63 -14.35
CA GLY A 20 6.44 5.06 -13.82
C GLY A 20 6.30 3.55 -14.03
N ILE A 21 5.25 2.99 -13.45
CA ILE A 21 5.02 1.53 -13.39
C ILE A 21 4.72 0.93 -14.76
N ALA A 22 4.06 1.69 -15.64
CA ALA A 22 3.73 1.25 -16.98
C ALA A 22 4.98 0.90 -17.80
N ASP A 23 6.07 1.64 -17.58
CA ASP A 23 7.34 1.45 -18.25
C ASP A 23 8.24 0.40 -17.58
N LEU A 24 7.96 0.03 -16.33
CA LEU A 24 8.64 -1.06 -15.63
C LEU A 24 8.25 -2.43 -16.23
N THR A 25 8.96 -2.80 -17.30
CA THR A 25 8.81 -4.06 -18.01
C THR A 25 10.07 -4.90 -17.92
N MET A 26 9.94 -6.24 -17.94
CA MET A 26 11.08 -7.16 -17.94
C MET A 26 12.07 -6.84 -19.08
N ARG A 27 11.55 -6.48 -20.25
CA ARG A 27 12.37 -6.13 -21.42
C ARG A 27 13.14 -4.81 -21.24
N ARG A 28 12.49 -3.77 -20.70
CA ARG A 28 13.18 -2.49 -20.41
C ARG A 28 14.27 -2.71 -19.36
N LEU A 29 13.94 -3.39 -18.27
CA LEU A 29 14.89 -3.69 -17.20
C LEU A 29 16.10 -4.49 -17.70
N ALA A 30 15.88 -5.50 -18.55
CA ALA A 30 16.96 -6.29 -19.13
C ALA A 30 17.90 -5.41 -19.97
N ARG A 31 17.32 -4.53 -20.81
CA ARG A 31 18.07 -3.59 -21.63
C ARG A 31 18.88 -2.61 -20.77
N GLU A 32 18.28 -2.07 -19.72
CA GLU A 32 18.93 -1.12 -18.80
C GLU A 32 20.13 -1.76 -18.10
N LEU A 33 20.00 -3.03 -17.74
CA LEU A 33 21.06 -3.83 -17.09
C LEU A 33 22.07 -4.43 -18.08
N GLY A 34 21.88 -4.25 -19.39
CA GLY A 34 22.75 -4.81 -20.43
C GLY A 34 22.72 -6.35 -20.51
N ILE A 35 21.60 -6.97 -20.13
CA ILE A 35 21.42 -8.43 -20.14
C ILE A 35 20.22 -8.86 -21.00
N THR A 36 20.09 -10.17 -21.23
CA THR A 36 18.91 -10.73 -21.91
C THR A 36 17.73 -10.84 -20.96
N PRO A 37 16.47 -10.78 -21.44
CA PRO A 37 15.31 -11.06 -20.60
C PRO A 37 15.36 -12.45 -19.95
N GLY A 38 15.91 -13.45 -20.65
CA GLY A 38 16.10 -14.79 -20.11
C GLY A 38 16.97 -14.80 -18.85
N ALA A 39 18.03 -13.99 -18.81
CA ALA A 39 18.86 -13.83 -17.61
C ALA A 39 18.08 -13.25 -16.42
N LEU A 40 17.16 -12.30 -16.64
CA LEU A 40 16.29 -11.79 -15.58
C LEU A 40 15.35 -12.85 -15.02
N TYR A 41 14.78 -13.71 -15.88
CA TYR A 41 13.85 -14.75 -15.45
C TYR A 41 14.49 -15.80 -14.53
N TRP A 42 15.83 -15.96 -14.56
CA TRP A 42 16.54 -16.78 -13.58
C TRP A 42 16.53 -16.18 -12.16
N HIS A 43 16.46 -14.86 -12.04
CA HIS A 43 16.38 -14.17 -10.76
C HIS A 43 14.92 -13.97 -10.31
N PHE A 44 14.06 -13.58 -11.24
CA PHE A 44 12.64 -13.33 -11.03
C PHE A 44 11.83 -14.09 -12.08
N PRO A 45 11.33 -15.30 -11.75
CA PRO A 45 10.55 -16.14 -12.65
C PRO A 45 9.32 -15.46 -13.27
N SER A 46 8.82 -14.39 -12.66
CA SER A 46 7.67 -13.64 -13.13
C SER A 46 7.82 -12.12 -12.91
N LYS A 47 7.03 -11.31 -13.64
CA LYS A 47 6.93 -9.87 -13.39
C LYS A 47 6.37 -9.61 -11.99
N GLN A 48 5.44 -10.44 -11.52
CA GLN A 48 4.82 -10.31 -10.21
C GLN A 48 5.84 -10.47 -9.08
N GLU A 49 6.75 -11.44 -9.16
CA GLU A 49 7.82 -11.61 -8.18
C GLU A 49 8.80 -10.43 -8.17
N LEU A 50 9.13 -9.90 -9.35
CA LEU A 50 9.93 -8.68 -9.45
C LEU A 50 9.21 -7.50 -8.77
N LEU A 51 7.93 -7.27 -9.09
CA LEU A 51 7.15 -6.19 -8.48
C LEU A 51 7.05 -6.35 -6.96
N GLY A 52 6.85 -7.58 -6.46
CA GLY A 52 6.86 -7.87 -5.03
C GLY A 52 8.17 -7.48 -4.35
N ALA A 53 9.31 -7.78 -4.97
CA ALA A 53 10.62 -7.39 -4.45
C ALA A 53 10.88 -5.89 -4.50
N VAL A 54 10.42 -5.20 -5.55
CA VAL A 54 10.49 -3.72 -5.64
C VAL A 54 9.57 -3.09 -4.59
N ALA A 55 8.37 -3.63 -4.38
CA ALA A 55 7.46 -3.18 -3.32
C ALA A 55 8.09 -3.37 -1.93
N ASP A 56 8.75 -4.50 -1.66
CA ASP A 56 9.48 -4.71 -0.40
C ASP A 56 10.58 -3.67 -0.19
N ARG A 57 11.28 -3.29 -1.25
CA ARG A 57 12.30 -2.24 -1.22
C ARG A 57 11.71 -0.84 -0.98
N VAL A 58 10.60 -0.51 -1.63
CA VAL A 58 9.88 0.76 -1.44
C VAL A 58 9.34 0.87 -0.02
N LEU A 59 8.83 -0.24 0.53
CA LEU A 59 8.20 -0.28 1.85
C LEU A 59 9.18 -0.47 3.01
N GLN A 60 10.48 -0.65 2.75
CA GLN A 60 11.50 -0.85 3.78
C GLN A 60 11.47 0.22 4.89
N PRO A 61 11.25 1.53 4.61
CA PRO A 61 11.16 2.57 5.64
C PRO A 61 9.88 2.49 6.49
N THR A 62 8.86 1.75 6.04
CA THR A 62 7.54 1.75 6.68
C THR A 62 7.62 1.22 8.10
N GLY A 63 8.31 0.09 8.34
CA GLY A 63 8.47 -0.53 9.66
C GLY A 63 7.16 -0.79 10.42
N THR A 64 6.83 -2.05 10.69
CA THR A 64 5.59 -2.36 11.43
C THR A 64 5.72 -2.30 12.94
N ASP A 65 6.93 -2.10 13.46
CA ASP A 65 7.15 -1.90 14.88
C ASP A 65 6.67 -0.50 15.31
N THR A 66 5.73 -0.50 16.25
CA THR A 66 5.16 0.71 16.85
C THR A 66 5.38 0.75 18.37
N GLY A 67 6.10 -0.21 18.94
CA GLY A 67 6.28 -0.38 20.38
C GLY A 67 5.18 -1.23 21.04
N PRO A 68 5.51 -1.92 22.15
CA PRO A 68 4.67 -2.95 22.76
C PRO A 68 3.35 -2.44 23.37
N ASP A 69 3.30 -1.18 23.80
CA ASP A 69 2.15 -0.61 24.53
C ASP A 69 1.39 0.44 23.71
N THR A 70 1.64 0.53 22.40
CA THR A 70 0.96 1.50 21.54
C THR A 70 -0.48 1.08 21.32
N ALA A 71 -1.41 1.93 21.80
CA ALA A 71 -2.85 1.73 21.63
C ALA A 71 -3.22 1.54 20.15
N TRP A 72 -4.15 0.62 19.88
CA TRP A 72 -4.48 0.20 18.51
C TRP A 72 -4.81 1.36 17.54
N PRO A 73 -5.54 2.45 17.92
CA PRO A 73 -5.83 3.52 16.97
C PRO A 73 -4.56 4.28 16.56
N VAL A 74 -3.62 4.43 17.50
CA VAL A 74 -2.32 5.07 17.26
C VAL A 74 -1.45 4.20 16.39
N ARG A 75 -1.48 2.88 16.60
CA ARG A 75 -0.77 1.89 15.76
C ARG A 75 -1.26 1.95 14.31
N VAL A 76 -2.58 1.91 14.10
CA VAL A 76 -3.19 2.03 12.76
C VAL A 76 -2.78 3.34 12.09
N ARG A 77 -2.90 4.47 12.77
CA ARG A 77 -2.48 5.78 12.22
C ARG A 77 -1.01 5.81 11.84
N THR A 78 -0.13 5.30 12.70
CA THR A 78 1.31 5.27 12.46
C THR A 78 1.64 4.44 11.23
N ILE A 79 1.14 3.20 11.16
CA ILE A 79 1.40 2.30 10.03
C ILE A 79 0.87 2.90 8.72
N CYS A 80 -0.35 3.44 8.73
CA CYS A 80 -0.95 4.01 7.53
C CYS A 80 -0.22 5.27 7.05
N SER A 81 0.25 6.12 7.96
CA SER A 81 1.02 7.32 7.60
C SER A 81 2.36 6.93 6.99
N ARG A 82 3.09 6.00 7.64
CA ARG A 82 4.37 5.50 7.10
C ARG A 82 4.21 4.79 5.76
N LEU A 83 3.13 4.02 5.58
CA LEU A 83 2.80 3.41 4.30
C LEU A 83 2.58 4.50 3.24
N ARG A 84 1.69 5.47 3.50
CA ARG A 84 1.44 6.58 2.58
C ARG A 84 2.74 7.33 2.21
N ASP A 85 3.57 7.65 3.19
CA ASP A 85 4.83 8.37 2.97
C ASP A 85 5.80 7.56 2.09
N ALA A 86 5.90 6.24 2.30
CA ALA A 86 6.69 5.36 1.45
C ALA A 86 6.15 5.28 0.02
N LEU A 87 4.83 5.22 -0.15
CA LEU A 87 4.19 5.22 -1.48
C LEU A 87 4.42 6.55 -2.22
N LEU A 88 4.31 7.68 -1.53
CA LEU A 88 4.53 9.02 -2.10
C LEU A 88 6.00 9.32 -2.40
N SER A 89 6.93 8.58 -1.81
CA SER A 89 8.37 8.74 -2.07
C SER A 89 8.82 8.20 -3.42
N HIS A 90 7.94 7.51 -4.15
CA HIS A 90 8.23 6.87 -5.43
C HIS A 90 7.13 7.12 -6.45
N SER A 91 7.51 7.36 -7.71
CA SER A 91 6.55 7.53 -8.81
C SER A 91 5.70 6.26 -8.96
N ASP A 92 4.38 6.40 -9.05
CA ASP A 92 3.43 5.29 -9.11
C ASP A 92 3.57 4.24 -7.99
N GLY A 93 4.16 4.64 -6.84
CA GLY A 93 4.40 3.74 -5.71
C GLY A 93 3.12 3.05 -5.22
N ALA A 94 1.98 3.76 -5.20
CA ALA A 94 0.69 3.18 -4.83
C ALA A 94 0.22 2.11 -5.83
N GLU A 95 0.43 2.30 -7.13
CA GLU A 95 0.09 1.30 -8.14
C GLU A 95 1.00 0.06 -8.04
N LEU A 96 2.29 0.26 -7.79
CA LEU A 96 3.26 -0.84 -7.61
C LEU A 96 2.85 -1.72 -6.44
N VAL A 97 2.56 -1.11 -5.30
CA VAL A 97 2.19 -1.84 -4.08
C VAL A 97 0.81 -2.47 -4.24
N SER A 98 -0.13 -1.81 -4.91
CA SER A 98 -1.45 -2.39 -5.24
C SER A 98 -1.31 -3.66 -6.10
N ALA A 99 -0.51 -3.62 -7.16
CA ALA A 99 -0.26 -4.77 -8.01
C ALA A 99 0.42 -5.93 -7.24
N SER A 100 1.39 -5.61 -6.39
CA SER A 100 2.10 -6.59 -5.56
C SER A 100 1.20 -7.19 -4.48
N PHE A 101 0.29 -6.39 -3.92
CA PHE A 101 -0.69 -6.83 -2.93
C PHE A 101 -1.70 -7.80 -3.54
N ALA A 102 -2.21 -7.50 -4.73
CA ALA A 102 -3.10 -8.40 -5.46
C ALA A 102 -2.41 -9.73 -5.84
N ALA A 103 -1.13 -9.69 -6.17
CA ALA A 103 -0.34 -10.87 -6.54
C ALA A 103 0.20 -11.67 -5.33
N GLY A 104 0.16 -11.11 -4.12
CA GLY A 104 0.65 -11.75 -2.90
C GLY A 104 2.16 -11.98 -2.86
N GLN A 105 2.95 -11.15 -3.56
CA GLN A 105 4.41 -11.36 -3.72
C GLN A 105 5.28 -10.54 -2.77
N SER A 106 4.71 -9.54 -2.07
CA SER A 106 5.46 -8.67 -1.15
C SER A 106 5.37 -9.16 0.29
N ARG A 107 6.54 -9.37 0.91
CA ARG A 107 6.63 -9.70 2.33
C ARG A 107 6.28 -8.49 3.20
N ALA A 108 6.72 -7.29 2.82
CA ALA A 108 6.46 -6.07 3.56
C ALA A 108 4.95 -5.77 3.63
N VAL A 109 4.23 -5.91 2.51
CA VAL A 109 2.77 -5.76 2.50
C VAL A 109 2.10 -6.81 3.40
N THR A 110 2.55 -8.06 3.34
CA THR A 110 2.03 -9.13 4.21
C THR A 110 2.20 -8.79 5.69
N GLN A 111 3.37 -8.25 6.07
CA GLN A 111 3.65 -7.80 7.45
C GLN A 111 2.79 -6.61 7.87
N ILE A 112 2.56 -5.65 6.97
CA ILE A 112 1.68 -4.50 7.22
C ILE A 112 0.25 -4.97 7.48
N VAL A 113 -0.31 -5.83 6.62
CA VAL A 113 -1.65 -6.39 6.79
C VAL A 113 -1.77 -7.15 8.11
N THR A 114 -0.77 -8.00 8.43
CA THR A 114 -0.73 -8.76 9.68
C THR A 114 -0.76 -7.81 10.89
N SER A 115 0.03 -6.74 10.86
CA SER A 115 0.15 -5.79 11.98
C SER A 115 -1.13 -4.96 12.15
N LEU A 116 -1.78 -4.59 11.05
CA LEU A 116 -3.08 -3.93 11.08
C LEU A 116 -4.17 -4.88 11.59
N ALA A 117 -4.17 -6.15 11.17
CA ALA A 117 -5.13 -7.15 11.64
C ALA A 117 -5.00 -7.35 13.16
N GLN A 118 -3.77 -7.44 13.68
CA GLN A 118 -3.49 -7.47 15.12
C GLN A 118 -4.05 -6.23 15.85
N ALA A 119 -3.82 -5.03 15.32
CA ALA A 119 -4.37 -3.81 15.90
C ALA A 119 -5.90 -3.82 15.94
N THR A 120 -6.56 -4.26 14.86
CA THR A 120 -8.02 -4.33 14.83
C THR A 120 -8.60 -5.45 15.71
N ALA A 121 -7.85 -6.52 15.94
CA ALA A 121 -8.21 -7.56 16.89
C ALA A 121 -8.13 -7.04 18.34
N GLU A 122 -7.10 -6.24 18.67
CA GLU A 122 -7.00 -5.53 19.96
C GLU A 122 -8.18 -4.56 20.18
N ALA A 123 -8.76 -4.02 19.10
CA ALA A 123 -9.96 -3.21 19.16
C ALA A 123 -11.21 -4.02 19.56
N GLY A 124 -11.18 -5.36 19.47
CA GLY A 124 -12.29 -6.26 19.78
C GLY A 124 -12.99 -6.88 18.57
N LEU A 125 -12.46 -6.73 17.35
CA LEU A 125 -13.02 -7.40 16.18
C LEU A 125 -12.76 -8.91 16.23
N PRO A 126 -13.72 -9.74 15.77
CA PRO A 126 -13.49 -11.16 15.52
C PRO A 126 -12.34 -11.41 14.52
N PRO A 127 -11.68 -12.58 14.55
CA PRO A 127 -10.53 -12.86 13.70
C PRO A 127 -10.79 -12.71 12.19
N ASP A 128 -11.94 -13.19 11.71
CA ASP A 128 -12.37 -13.08 10.31
C ASP A 128 -12.57 -11.61 9.88
N GLN A 129 -13.08 -10.79 10.78
CA GLN A 129 -13.31 -9.37 10.53
C GLN A 129 -12.03 -8.53 10.67
N SER A 130 -11.09 -8.93 11.52
CA SER A 130 -9.82 -8.24 11.71
C SER A 130 -8.98 -8.22 10.43
N GLU A 131 -8.90 -9.35 9.73
CA GLU A 131 -8.22 -9.44 8.43
C GLU A 131 -8.94 -8.59 7.37
N LEU A 132 -10.28 -8.64 7.31
CA LEU A 132 -11.06 -7.82 6.38
C LEU A 132 -10.90 -6.32 6.65
N ALA A 133 -10.86 -5.91 7.91
CA ALA A 133 -10.63 -4.54 8.33
C ALA A 133 -9.22 -4.08 7.93
N ALA A 134 -8.19 -4.90 8.17
CA ALA A 134 -6.81 -4.62 7.78
C ALA A 134 -6.68 -4.40 6.26
N ARG A 135 -7.26 -5.29 5.46
CA ARG A 135 -7.27 -5.16 3.98
C ARG A 135 -8.02 -3.91 3.54
N THR A 136 -9.15 -3.59 4.16
CA THR A 136 -9.94 -2.37 3.88
C THR A 136 -9.13 -1.11 4.16
N ILE A 137 -8.40 -1.07 5.27
CA ILE A 137 -7.48 0.02 5.60
C ILE A 137 -6.39 0.15 4.52
N VAL A 138 -5.77 -0.95 4.10
CA VAL A 138 -4.76 -0.93 3.03
C VAL A 138 -5.34 -0.43 1.71
N TYR A 139 -6.53 -0.88 1.31
CA TYR A 139 -7.21 -0.39 0.11
C TYR A 139 -7.49 1.11 0.16
N TYR A 140 -7.89 1.61 1.34
CA TYR A 140 -8.06 3.04 1.54
C TYR A 140 -6.75 3.81 1.35
N VAL A 141 -5.67 3.37 1.98
CA VAL A 141 -4.35 4.04 1.85
C VAL A 141 -3.89 4.03 0.40
N LEU A 142 -4.01 2.90 -0.30
CA LEU A 142 -3.64 2.79 -1.71
C LEU A 142 -4.48 3.74 -2.58
N GLY A 143 -5.81 3.71 -2.45
CA GLY A 143 -6.71 4.55 -3.25
C GLY A 143 -6.51 6.04 -2.99
N ALA A 144 -6.40 6.43 -1.72
CA ALA A 144 -6.12 7.82 -1.34
C ALA A 144 -4.78 8.31 -1.90
N THR A 145 -3.76 7.44 -1.92
CA THR A 145 -2.44 7.80 -2.42
C THR A 145 -2.39 7.87 -3.94
N VAL A 146 -3.07 6.97 -4.68
CA VAL A 146 -3.19 7.05 -6.15
C VAL A 146 -3.80 8.39 -6.57
N ASP A 147 -4.88 8.79 -5.90
CA ASP A 147 -5.57 10.05 -6.14
C ASP A 147 -4.66 11.25 -5.83
N GLU A 148 -3.86 11.18 -4.76
CA GLU A 148 -2.88 12.20 -4.43
C GLU A 148 -1.73 12.29 -5.45
N GLN A 149 -1.16 11.16 -5.87
CA GLN A 149 -0.12 11.13 -6.91
C GLN A 149 -0.63 11.67 -8.24
N SER A 150 -1.87 11.32 -8.62
CA SER A 150 -2.52 11.83 -9.84
C SER A 150 -2.64 13.36 -9.82
N ARG A 151 -3.05 13.94 -8.69
CA ARG A 151 -3.07 15.40 -8.51
C ARG A 151 -1.69 16.01 -8.65
N MET A 152 -0.68 15.46 -7.96
CA MET A 152 0.70 15.97 -8.04
C MET A 152 1.21 15.97 -9.48
N GLN A 153 0.88 14.93 -10.26
CA GLN A 153 1.25 14.83 -11.68
C GLN A 153 0.54 15.90 -12.53
N TRP A 154 -0.76 16.13 -12.33
CA TRP A 154 -1.51 17.17 -13.05
C TRP A 154 -1.07 18.59 -12.68
N ASP A 155 -0.76 18.83 -11.41
CA ASP A 155 -0.20 20.10 -10.92
C ASP A 155 1.17 20.36 -11.56
N ALA A 156 2.06 19.35 -11.57
CA ALA A 156 3.36 19.45 -12.22
C ALA A 156 3.26 19.67 -13.74
N ALA A 157 2.20 19.19 -14.38
CA ALA A 157 1.90 19.42 -15.79
C ALA A 157 1.22 20.78 -16.07
N GLY A 158 0.86 21.56 -15.03
CA GLY A 158 0.12 22.81 -15.17
C GLY A 158 -1.31 22.62 -15.68
N ALA A 159 -1.89 21.43 -15.48
CA ALA A 159 -3.16 21.02 -16.08
C ALA A 159 -4.39 21.22 -15.18
N ILE A 160 -4.22 21.73 -13.95
CA ILE A 160 -5.33 22.04 -13.03
C ILE A 160 -5.58 23.56 -13.01
N PRO A 161 -6.69 24.07 -13.61
CA PRO A 161 -7.13 25.44 -13.37
C PRO A 161 -7.63 25.58 -11.93
N ASP A 162 -7.21 26.63 -11.23
CA ASP A 162 -7.55 26.96 -9.82
C ASP A 162 -9.05 26.81 -9.47
N ALA A 163 -9.95 26.89 -10.46
CA ALA A 163 -11.40 26.93 -10.30
C ALA A 163 -12.16 25.63 -10.66
N GLN A 164 -11.49 24.55 -11.09
CA GLN A 164 -12.16 23.32 -11.58
C GLN A 164 -11.85 22.05 -10.77
N SER A 165 -11.11 22.17 -9.66
CA SER A 165 -10.99 21.05 -8.73
C SER A 165 -12.33 20.86 -8.01
N VAL A 166 -13.02 19.77 -8.30
CA VAL A 166 -14.25 19.33 -7.58
C VAL A 166 -13.97 19.10 -6.09
N ILE A 167 -12.68 19.04 -5.73
CA ILE A 167 -12.13 19.13 -4.38
C ILE A 167 -11.52 20.53 -4.26
N ALA A 168 -12.30 21.52 -3.81
CA ALA A 168 -11.73 22.81 -3.42
C ALA A 168 -10.47 22.58 -2.54
N PRO A 169 -9.44 23.44 -2.56
CA PRO A 169 -8.31 23.35 -1.63
C PRO A 169 -8.81 23.70 -0.22
N SER A 170 -9.55 22.78 0.37
CA SER A 170 -10.04 22.83 1.72
C SER A 170 -9.12 21.93 2.53
N ALA A 171 -8.12 22.58 3.13
CA ALA A 171 -7.16 22.06 4.10
C ALA A 171 -5.82 21.53 3.57
N ALA A 172 -4.83 21.53 4.48
CA ALA A 172 -3.44 21.16 4.26
C ALA A 172 -3.28 19.84 3.48
N PRO A 173 -2.15 19.65 2.76
CA PRO A 173 -1.82 18.38 2.11
C PRO A 173 -2.05 17.19 3.05
N GLY A 174 -2.73 16.15 2.58
CA GLY A 174 -3.04 14.95 3.37
C GLY A 174 -4.25 15.07 4.33
N SER A 175 -4.93 16.21 4.41
CA SER A 175 -6.12 16.38 5.28
C SER A 175 -7.24 15.38 4.98
N GLY A 176 -7.55 15.15 3.70
CA GLY A 176 -8.54 14.15 3.27
C GLY A 176 -8.15 12.72 3.64
N PHE A 177 -6.85 12.41 3.59
CA PHE A 177 -6.29 11.12 4.02
C PHE A 177 -6.49 10.89 5.53
N HIS A 178 -6.14 11.88 6.35
CA HIS A 178 -6.28 11.73 7.80
C HIS A 178 -7.75 11.66 8.23
N PHE A 179 -8.63 12.44 7.57
CA PHE A 179 -10.06 12.39 7.84
C PHE A 179 -10.67 11.02 7.52
N GLY A 180 -10.44 10.47 6.33
CA GLY A 180 -10.98 9.16 5.96
C GLY A 180 -10.39 8.03 6.79
N LEU A 181 -9.10 8.10 7.15
CA LEU A 181 -8.49 7.14 8.07
C LEU A 181 -9.16 7.19 9.46
N GLN A 182 -9.47 8.38 9.96
CA GLN A 182 -10.15 8.53 11.24
C GLN A 182 -11.57 7.95 11.19
N LEU A 183 -12.32 8.14 10.09
CA LEU A 183 -13.62 7.50 9.90
C LEU A 183 -13.55 5.97 9.95
N LEU A 184 -12.51 5.36 9.34
CA LEU A 184 -12.31 3.91 9.41
C LEU A 184 -12.03 3.45 10.84
N ILE A 185 -11.18 4.17 11.56
CA ILE A 185 -10.87 3.89 12.98
C ILE A 185 -12.15 3.97 13.83
N ASP A 186 -12.92 5.04 13.70
CA ASP A 186 -14.15 5.23 14.47
C ASP A 186 -15.19 4.15 14.13
N GLY A 187 -15.30 3.77 12.85
CA GLY A 187 -16.18 2.69 12.40
C GLY A 187 -15.78 1.31 12.93
N ILE A 188 -14.48 1.04 13.04
CA ILE A 188 -13.96 -0.19 13.68
C ILE A 188 -14.29 -0.19 15.17
N ALA A 189 -14.02 0.92 15.88
CA ALA A 189 -14.32 1.05 17.30
C ALA A 189 -15.81 0.82 17.61
N ALA A 190 -16.69 1.39 16.77
CA ALA A 190 -18.14 1.24 16.93
C ALA A 190 -18.63 -0.20 16.72
N GLN A 191 -18.04 -0.93 15.77
CA GLN A 191 -18.38 -2.34 15.52
C GLN A 191 -17.90 -3.26 16.65
N SER A 192 -16.71 -3.00 17.19
CA SER A 192 -16.20 -3.77 18.33
C SER A 192 -17.05 -3.62 19.59
N ALA A 193 -17.71 -2.47 19.78
CA ALA A 193 -18.63 -2.24 20.89
C ALA A 193 -19.98 -3.00 20.77
N HIS A 194 -20.33 -3.48 19.57
CA HIS A 194 -21.58 -4.17 19.28
C HIS A 194 -21.35 -5.51 18.55
N PRO A 195 -20.79 -6.52 19.23
CA PRO A 195 -20.60 -7.83 18.63
C PRO A 195 -21.96 -8.39 18.17
N ARG A 196 -22.13 -8.60 16.86
CA ARG A 196 -23.35 -9.23 16.32
C ARG A 196 -23.54 -10.58 16.99
N GLN A 197 -24.73 -10.82 17.57
CA GLN A 197 -25.11 -12.15 18.03
C GLN A 197 -25.03 -13.12 16.83
N PRO A 198 -24.30 -14.25 16.94
CA PRO A 198 -24.28 -15.24 15.87
C PRO A 198 -25.70 -15.72 15.61
N GLY A 199 -26.11 -15.62 14.35
CA GLY A 199 -27.48 -15.88 13.91
C GLY A 199 -27.97 -17.22 14.41
N ARG A 200 -29.11 -17.22 15.11
CA ARG A 200 -29.91 -18.42 15.35
C ARG A 200 -30.15 -19.08 14.00
N VAL A 201 -29.52 -20.21 13.76
CA VAL A 201 -29.97 -21.18 12.77
C VAL A 201 -31.39 -21.54 13.16
N ARG A 202 -32.39 -20.99 12.45
CA ARG A 202 -33.75 -21.53 12.51
C ARG A 202 -33.67 -22.91 11.88
N LEU A 203 -33.50 -23.93 12.73
CA LEU A 203 -33.94 -25.27 12.41
C LEU A 203 -35.46 -25.23 12.43
N SER A 204 -36.06 -24.95 11.27
CA SER A 204 -37.46 -25.28 11.02
C SER A 204 -37.51 -26.77 10.74
N GLY A 205 -38.17 -27.51 11.63
CA GLY A 205 -38.65 -28.87 11.38
C GLY A 205 -39.88 -28.90 10.51
#